data_AF-A0A524DW15-F1
#
_entry.id   AF-A0A524DW15-F1
#
_cell.length_a   1.000
_cell.length_b   1.000
_cell.length_c   1.000
_cell.angle_alpha   90.00
_cell.angle_beta   90.00
_cell.angle_gamma   90.00
#
_symmetry.space_group_name_H-M   'P 1'
#
loop_
_entity.id
_entity.type
_entity.pdbx_description
1 polymer ?
#
loop_
_entity_poly.entity_id
_entity_poly.type
_entity_poly.pdbx_seq_one_letter_code
_entity_poly.pdbx_strand_id
1 'polypeptide(L)'
;MFVKDLKGRPPVKGGDKTGYFLWEEDNGFHLMWMTKGEMHGFTGAITGEKLYLKQLVKIEANDKVEQPNFQTITWETRTQDDTDGIIFESTTDFTVELFIDSIRAGFERIFCGLTMRRPTSNPFVVTLK
;
A
#
# COMPACT_ATOMS: atom_id res chain seq x y z
N MET A 1 -4.78 -10.08 12.04
CA MET A 1 -5.51 -8.89 12.54
C MET A 1 -6.33 -8.31 11.40
N PHE A 2 -7.51 -7.74 11.69
CA PHE A 2 -8.41 -7.18 10.68
C PHE A 2 -8.44 -5.65 10.73
N VAL A 3 -8.38 -5.02 9.56
CA VAL A 3 -8.59 -3.58 9.33
C VAL A 3 -9.86 -3.46 8.49
N LYS A 4 -10.72 -2.52 8.86
CA LYS A 4 -11.99 -2.23 8.16
C LYS A 4 -12.14 -0.74 8.01
N ASP A 5 -13.07 -0.34 7.14
CA ASP A 5 -13.48 1.07 7.01
C ASP A 5 -12.31 1.96 6.62
N LEU A 6 -11.78 1.69 5.42
CA LEU A 6 -10.63 2.35 4.81
C LEU A 6 -11.02 3.58 3.96
N LYS A 7 -12.26 4.04 4.08
CA LYS A 7 -12.80 5.08 3.19
C LYS A 7 -12.06 6.41 3.33
N GLY A 8 -11.79 7.01 2.18
CA GLY A 8 -11.24 8.35 2.04
C GLY A 8 -9.72 8.42 2.19
N ARG A 9 -9.12 9.32 1.41
CA ARG A 9 -7.67 9.55 1.39
C ARG A 9 -7.13 10.10 2.72
N PRO A 10 -6.00 9.59 3.24
CA PRO A 10 -5.31 10.18 4.38
C PRO A 10 -4.92 11.65 4.11
N PRO A 11 -5.10 12.57 5.08
CA PRO A 11 -4.81 14.00 4.91
C PRO A 11 -3.31 14.30 5.04
N VAL A 12 -2.47 13.60 4.26
CA VAL A 12 -1.01 13.71 4.26
C VAL A 12 -0.55 14.12 2.87
N LYS A 13 0.36 15.09 2.78
CA LYS A 13 0.99 15.45 1.50
C LYS A 13 2.17 14.53 1.23
N GLY A 14 2.41 14.24 -0.04
CA GLY A 14 3.62 13.54 -0.45
C GLY A 14 4.86 14.26 0.10
N GLY A 15 5.83 13.50 0.59
CA GLY A 15 7.04 14.07 1.20
C GLY A 15 6.98 14.30 2.72
N ASP A 16 5.79 14.31 3.36
CA ASP A 16 5.68 14.71 4.78
C ASP A 16 6.10 13.59 5.76
N LYS A 17 5.96 12.33 5.33
CA LYS A 17 6.16 11.14 6.18
C LYS A 17 6.68 9.98 5.34
N THR A 18 7.61 9.21 5.93
CA THR A 18 8.00 7.90 5.38
C THR A 18 7.01 6.82 5.84
N GLY A 19 6.41 6.10 4.90
CA GLY A 19 5.50 4.99 5.23
C GLY A 19 4.54 4.61 4.12
N TYR A 20 3.63 3.69 4.44
CA TYR A 20 2.56 3.23 3.57
C TYR A 20 1.22 3.86 3.96
N PHE A 21 0.43 4.17 2.95
CA PHE A 21 -0.88 4.79 3.04
C PHE A 21 -1.86 3.96 2.23
N LEU A 22 -2.81 3.31 2.91
CA LEU A 22 -3.81 2.45 2.31
C LEU A 22 -5.20 3.05 2.53
N TRP A 23 -5.93 3.31 1.45
CA TRP A 23 -7.32 3.76 1.56
C TRP A 23 -8.16 3.27 0.39
N GLU A 24 -9.46 3.50 0.49
CA GLU A 24 -10.43 3.14 -0.53
C GLU A 24 -11.22 4.38 -0.97
N GLU A 25 -11.31 4.56 -2.29
CA GLU A 25 -12.12 5.59 -2.97
C GLU A 25 -12.94 4.91 -4.10
N ASP A 26 -13.73 5.68 -4.83
CA ASP A 26 -14.68 5.14 -5.83
C ASP A 26 -14.01 4.30 -6.94
N ASN A 27 -12.71 4.51 -7.20
CA ASN A 27 -11.94 3.79 -8.21
C ASN A 27 -11.06 2.66 -7.63
N GLY A 28 -11.31 2.24 -6.39
CA GLY A 28 -10.67 1.09 -5.76
C GLY A 28 -9.80 1.42 -4.56
N PHE A 29 -8.93 0.48 -4.20
CA PHE A 29 -7.96 0.61 -3.13
C PHE A 29 -6.69 1.27 -3.66
N HIS A 30 -6.24 2.29 -2.94
CA HIS A 30 -5.01 3.01 -3.19
C HIS A 30 -4.00 2.58 -2.13
N LEU A 31 -2.92 1.95 -2.54
CA LEU A 31 -1.75 1.72 -1.70
C LEU A 31 -0.62 2.60 -2.21
N MET A 32 -0.35 3.67 -1.48
CA MET A 32 0.76 4.57 -1.77
C MET A 32 1.86 4.42 -0.73
N TRP A 33 3.09 4.64 -1.16
CA TRP A 33 4.23 4.79 -0.27
C TRP A 33 4.91 6.14 -0.51
N MET A 34 5.41 6.70 0.58
CA MET A 34 6.02 8.04 0.59
C MET A 34 7.31 7.97 1.37
N THR A 35 8.21 8.89 1.06
CA THR A 35 9.44 9.16 1.79
C THR A 35 9.49 10.62 2.25
N LYS A 36 10.40 10.94 3.16
CA LYS A 36 10.69 12.31 3.59
C LYS A 36 12.08 12.76 3.10
N GLY A 37 12.30 12.67 1.79
CA GLY A 37 13.53 13.11 1.13
C GLY A 37 14.72 12.16 1.20
N GLU A 38 14.55 11.00 1.85
CA GLU A 38 15.56 9.94 1.89
C GLU A 38 15.13 8.79 0.98
N MET A 39 16.09 8.22 0.24
CA MET A 39 15.83 7.08 -0.63
C MET A 39 15.56 5.83 0.22
N HIS A 40 14.42 5.19 -0.01
CA HIS A 40 14.03 3.94 0.64
C HIS A 40 13.60 2.90 -0.39
N GLY A 41 13.88 1.64 -0.08
CA GLY A 41 13.32 0.50 -0.80
C GLY A 41 11.94 0.15 -0.25
N PHE A 42 10.91 0.14 -1.10
CA PHE A 42 9.58 -0.30 -0.75
C PHE A 42 9.27 -1.61 -1.44
N THR A 43 8.99 -2.64 -0.64
CA THR A 43 8.58 -3.96 -1.15
C THR A 43 7.36 -4.47 -0.41
N GLY A 44 6.62 -5.36 -1.03
CA GLY A 44 5.49 -6.00 -0.37
C GLY A 44 4.64 -6.84 -1.30
N ALA A 45 3.58 -7.37 -0.70
CA ALA A 45 2.62 -8.21 -1.37
C ALA A 45 1.19 -7.89 -0.88
N ILE A 46 0.25 -7.95 -1.80
CA ILE A 46 -1.17 -8.09 -1.51
C ILE A 46 -1.57 -9.48 -1.97
N THR A 47 -2.21 -10.25 -1.08
CA THR A 47 -2.73 -11.58 -1.39
C THR A 47 -4.23 -11.65 -1.10
N GLY A 48 -4.99 -12.27 -2.00
CA GLY A 48 -6.44 -12.41 -1.87
C GLY A 48 -7.00 -13.42 -2.86
N GLU A 49 -8.32 -13.58 -2.93
CA GLU A 49 -8.94 -14.49 -3.90
C GLU A 49 -9.00 -13.87 -5.29
N LYS A 50 -9.31 -12.57 -5.35
CA LYS A 50 -9.57 -11.84 -6.59
C LYS A 50 -9.12 -10.39 -6.47
N LEU A 51 -7.92 -10.15 -6.99
CA LEU A 51 -7.23 -8.87 -7.07
C LEU A 51 -7.14 -8.43 -8.53
N TYR A 52 -7.23 -7.12 -8.76
CA TYR A 52 -7.02 -6.52 -10.07
C TYR A 52 -6.18 -5.27 -9.94
N LEU A 53 -4.93 -5.31 -10.40
CA LEU A 53 -4.12 -4.13 -10.53
C LEU A 53 -4.69 -3.23 -11.64
N LYS A 54 -4.99 -1.97 -11.32
CA LYS A 54 -5.61 -1.01 -12.25
C LYS A 54 -4.61 0.00 -12.78
N GLN A 55 -3.76 0.51 -11.89
CA GLN A 55 -2.88 1.61 -12.22
C GLN A 55 -1.62 1.58 -11.36
N LEU A 56 -0.51 1.94 -12.00
CA LEU A 56 0.74 2.29 -11.36
C LEU A 56 0.80 3.82 -11.16
N VAL A 57 1.25 4.26 -10.00
CA VAL A 57 1.38 5.68 -9.67
C VAL A 57 2.86 6.01 -9.54
N LYS A 58 3.36 6.82 -10.48
CA LYS A 58 4.74 7.38 -10.52
C LYS A 58 5.90 6.38 -10.49
N ILE A 59 5.62 5.10 -10.64
CA ILE A 59 6.59 4.01 -10.74
C ILE A 59 7.61 4.26 -11.87
N GLU A 60 8.89 4.16 -11.54
CA GLU A 60 10.00 4.38 -12.47
C GLU A 60 10.30 3.14 -13.33
N ALA A 61 11.08 3.31 -14.41
CA ALA A 61 11.34 2.22 -15.35
C ALA A 61 12.11 1.02 -14.75
N ASN A 62 12.88 1.25 -13.68
CA ASN A 62 13.65 0.21 -12.99
C ASN A 62 12.90 -0.40 -11.80
N ASP A 63 11.73 0.14 -11.45
CA ASP A 63 10.88 -0.41 -10.42
C ASP A 63 10.09 -1.59 -10.98
N LYS A 64 9.77 -2.52 -10.09
CA LYS A 64 9.09 -3.75 -10.45
C LYS A 64 7.75 -3.82 -9.74
N VAL A 65 6.66 -3.81 -10.50
CA VAL A 65 5.32 -4.11 -10.00
C VAL A 65 4.72 -5.21 -10.87
N GLU A 66 4.32 -6.30 -10.24
CA GLU A 66 3.81 -7.49 -10.93
C GLU A 66 2.49 -7.94 -10.35
N GLN A 67 1.61 -8.42 -11.24
CA GLN A 67 0.45 -9.21 -10.89
C GLN A 67 0.59 -10.58 -11.58
N PRO A 68 1.29 -11.55 -10.97
CA PRO A 68 1.51 -12.85 -11.61
C PRO A 68 0.22 -13.65 -11.84
N ASN A 69 -0.82 -13.39 -11.04
CA ASN A 69 -2.14 -14.02 -11.13
C ASN A 69 -3.20 -13.13 -10.46
N PHE A 70 -4.45 -13.60 -10.40
CA PHE A 70 -5.53 -12.87 -9.74
C PHE A 70 -5.49 -12.94 -8.21
N GLN A 71 -4.55 -13.66 -7.60
CA GLN A 71 -4.43 -13.81 -6.16
C GLN A 71 -3.34 -12.95 -5.54
N THR A 72 -2.40 -12.46 -6.34
CA THR A 72 -1.19 -11.81 -5.83
C THR A 72 -0.84 -10.56 -6.63
N ILE A 73 -0.57 -9.46 -5.93
CA ILE A 73 0.13 -8.29 -6.46
C ILE A 73 1.40 -8.09 -5.63
N THR A 74 2.54 -7.89 -6.28
CA THR A 74 3.84 -7.67 -5.64
C THR A 74 4.53 -6.45 -6.19
N TRP A 75 5.34 -5.80 -5.36
CA TRP A 75 6.19 -4.69 -5.80
C TRP A 75 7.57 -4.72 -5.14
N GLU A 76 8.54 -4.19 -5.86
CA GLU A 76 9.90 -3.90 -5.43
C GLU A 76 10.34 -2.59 -6.10
N THR A 77 10.42 -1.52 -5.32
CA THR A 77 10.60 -0.16 -5.84
C THR A 77 11.58 0.64 -4.98
N ARG A 78 12.12 1.74 -5.50
CA ARG A 78 12.89 2.72 -4.74
C ARG A 78 12.34 4.13 -4.93
N THR A 79 12.06 4.80 -3.82
CA THR A 79 11.47 6.15 -3.83
C THR A 79 12.33 7.09 -2.98
N GLN A 80 12.53 8.34 -3.38
CA GLN A 80 13.33 9.33 -2.63
C GLN A 80 12.56 10.60 -2.23
N ASP A 81 11.82 11.24 -3.14
CA ASP A 81 11.29 12.59 -2.91
C ASP A 81 9.77 12.74 -3.19
N ASP A 82 9.06 11.66 -3.51
CA ASP A 82 7.66 11.73 -3.93
C ASP A 82 6.82 10.58 -3.36
N THR A 83 5.61 10.47 -3.88
CA THR A 83 4.64 9.41 -3.62
C THR A 83 4.56 8.49 -4.82
N ASP A 84 4.88 7.23 -4.59
CA ASP A 84 4.66 6.15 -5.54
C ASP A 84 3.52 5.28 -5.03
N GLY A 85 3.00 4.40 -5.89
CA GLY A 85 2.00 3.47 -5.44
C GLY A 85 1.31 2.67 -6.52
N ILE A 86 0.27 1.98 -6.09
CA ILE A 86 -0.62 1.19 -6.92
C ILE A 86 -2.08 1.48 -6.57
N ILE A 87 -2.93 1.38 -7.59
CA ILE A 87 -4.38 1.33 -7.43
C ILE A 87 -4.83 -0.07 -7.87
N PHE A 88 -5.62 -0.73 -7.04
CA PHE A 88 -6.13 -2.06 -7.31
C PHE A 88 -7.58 -2.20 -6.84
N GLU A 89 -8.28 -3.18 -7.39
CA GLU A 89 -9.59 -3.60 -6.90
C GLU A 89 -9.49 -4.96 -6.20
N SER A 90 -10.35 -5.15 -5.20
CA SER A 90 -10.67 -6.46 -4.68
C SER A 90 -12.15 -6.51 -4.32
N THR A 91 -12.77 -7.68 -4.51
CA THR A 91 -14.18 -7.94 -4.13
C THR A 91 -14.28 -8.82 -2.88
N THR A 92 -13.15 -9.26 -2.33
CA THR A 92 -13.07 -10.13 -1.15
C THR A 92 -12.05 -9.55 -0.19
N ASP A 93 -11.99 -10.10 1.02
CA ASP A 93 -10.91 -9.83 1.95
C ASP A 93 -9.54 -10.12 1.31
N PHE A 94 -8.55 -9.34 1.72
CA PHE A 94 -7.17 -9.48 1.25
C PHE A 94 -6.18 -9.19 2.38
N THR A 95 -5.02 -9.83 2.31
CA THR A 95 -3.90 -9.63 3.22
C THR A 95 -2.89 -8.69 2.60
N VAL A 96 -2.34 -7.81 3.42
CA VAL A 96 -1.29 -6.86 3.02
C VAL A 96 -0.05 -7.12 3.86
N GLU A 97 1.08 -7.28 3.19
CA GLU A 97 2.40 -7.43 3.79
C GLU A 97 3.35 -6.36 3.23
N LEU A 98 3.98 -5.60 4.13
CA LEU A 98 4.70 -4.37 3.77
C LEU A 98 6.12 -4.36 4.35
N PHE A 99 7.08 -3.93 3.55
CA PHE A 99 8.49 -3.79 3.96
C PHE A 99 9.04 -2.43 3.52
N ILE A 100 9.96 -1.90 4.33
CA ILE A 100 10.78 -0.72 4.04
C ILE A 100 12.23 -1.13 4.29
N ASP A 101 13.09 -0.95 3.30
CA ASP A 101 14.51 -1.34 3.34
C ASP A 101 14.72 -2.81 3.70
N SER A 102 13.90 -3.69 3.10
CA SER A 102 13.87 -5.14 3.36
C SER A 102 13.51 -5.55 4.80
N ILE A 103 13.15 -4.58 5.64
CA ILE A 103 12.67 -4.81 7.00
C ILE A 103 11.16 -4.68 7.00
N ARG A 104 10.48 -5.60 7.68
CA ARG A 104 9.02 -5.54 7.83
C ARG A 104 8.62 -4.19 8.43
N ALA A 105 7.76 -3.47 7.72
CA ALA A 105 7.36 -2.15 8.14
C ALA A 105 6.64 -2.21 9.50
N GLY A 106 7.11 -1.43 10.47
CA GLY A 106 6.41 -1.26 11.74
C GLY A 106 5.03 -0.65 11.52
N PHE A 107 4.06 -1.04 12.35
CA PHE A 107 2.68 -0.60 12.20
C PHE A 107 2.49 0.91 12.37
N GLU A 108 3.44 1.59 13.04
CA GLU A 108 3.51 3.04 13.16
C GLU A 108 3.79 3.76 11.84
N ARG A 109 4.26 3.03 10.81
CA ARG A 109 4.52 3.49 9.45
C ARG A 109 3.44 3.07 8.45
N ILE A 110 2.32 2.51 8.91
CA ILE A 110 1.21 2.07 8.06
C ILE A 110 -0.05 2.83 8.46
N PHE A 111 -0.59 3.60 7.52
CA PHE A 111 -1.73 4.50 7.76
C PHE A 111 -2.90 4.14 6.86
N CYS A 112 -4.08 4.02 7.47
CA CYS A 112 -5.26 3.45 6.85
C CYS A 112 -6.44 4.43 6.87
N GLY A 113 -6.97 4.76 5.69
CA GLY A 113 -8.13 5.63 5.49
C GLY A 113 -7.97 7.07 5.98
N LEU A 114 -9.04 7.86 5.87
CA LEU A 114 -9.07 9.29 6.24
C LEU A 114 -8.70 9.53 7.71
N THR A 115 -9.01 8.56 8.58
CA THR A 115 -8.74 8.65 10.03
C THR A 115 -7.31 8.28 10.40
N MET A 116 -6.46 7.94 9.43
CA MET A 116 -5.07 7.51 9.64
C MET A 116 -4.93 6.41 10.70
N ARG A 117 -5.89 5.48 10.71
CA ARG A 117 -5.83 4.30 11.59
C ARG A 117 -4.57 3.51 11.27
N ARG A 118 -4.04 2.84 12.28
CA ARG A 118 -2.91 1.93 12.10
C ARG A 118 -3.40 0.50 12.31
N PRO A 119 -2.92 -0.48 11.53
CA PRO A 119 -3.07 -1.87 11.93
C PRO A 119 -2.31 -2.09 13.26
N THR A 120 -2.60 -3.18 13.97
CA THR A 120 -1.82 -3.55 15.16
C THR A 120 -0.70 -4.55 14.84
N SER A 121 -0.61 -4.99 13.59
CA SER A 121 0.41 -5.94 13.10
C SER A 121 0.67 -5.73 11.62
N ASN A 122 1.79 -6.28 11.16
CA ASN A 122 2.12 -6.47 9.76
C ASN A 122 2.60 -7.94 9.64
N PRO A 123 2.00 -8.80 8.80
CA PRO A 123 0.90 -8.52 7.89
C PRO A 123 -0.44 -8.25 8.60
N PHE A 124 -1.42 -7.74 7.84
CA PHE A 124 -2.79 -7.53 8.31
C PHE A 124 -3.80 -7.82 7.20
N VAL A 125 -5.02 -8.15 7.58
CA VAL A 125 -6.14 -8.42 6.67
C VAL A 125 -7.00 -7.17 6.55
N VAL A 126 -7.37 -6.79 5.34
CA VAL A 126 -8.43 -5.83 5.07
C VAL A 126 -9.72 -6.60 4.85
N THR A 127 -10.73 -6.27 5.65
CA THR A 127 -12.05 -6.90 5.57
C THR A 127 -13.03 -5.99 4.84
N LEU A 128 -13.62 -6.52 3.77
CA LEU A 128 -14.68 -5.85 3.03
C LEU A 128 -16.02 -6.13 3.73
N LYS A 129 -16.91 -5.14 3.74
CA LYS A 129 -18.24 -5.28 4.35
C LYS A 129 -19.22 -5.91 3.38
#